data_AF-F2NLY3-F1
#
_entry.id   AF-F2NLY3-F1
#
_cell.length_a   1.000
_cell.length_b   1.000
_cell.length_c   1.000
_cell.angle_alpha   90.00
_cell.angle_beta   90.00
_cell.angle_gamma   90.00
#
_symmetry.space_group_name_H-M   'P 1'
#
loop_
_entity.id
_entity.type
_entity.pdbx_description
1 polymer ?
#
loop_
_entity_poly.entity_id
_entity_poly.type
_entity_poly.pdbx_seq_one_letter_code
_entity_poly.pdbx_strand_id
1 'polypeptide(L)'
;MEGSLATMSLVDVLELVHTSRKSGVLYVEERVPLVLRFMRGEVVGGGILDWEGFEAVSTFPLHPQEGRFRFEQGVQDGAVWMPFRTFLGEWARLNDEWARFRQLVPSPSRVLEALRPVEPYAVFVGGRSVRGAAKAWGVPLIIAMERAWRGVHEGDLVLLQKYNWFSMRIRHAKGRRTLPNAQDARDLPRYLDGTRNLGELIRMGFSVEEVRAYLIEAIRSGELNFPGRGWLLRDLTWEAEAP
;
A
#
# COMPACT_ATOMS: atom_id res chain seq x y z
N MET A 1 -22.15 14.44 -2.62
CA MET A 1 -22.80 13.12 -2.81
C MET A 1 -22.08 12.15 -1.90
N GLU A 2 -22.76 11.42 -1.05
CA GLU A 2 -22.13 10.53 -0.07
C GLU A 2 -22.97 9.29 0.13
N GLY A 3 -22.34 8.19 0.56
CA GLY A 3 -23.02 6.93 0.74
C GLY A 3 -22.11 5.79 1.20
N SER A 4 -22.69 4.60 1.24
CA SER A 4 -22.00 3.36 1.61
C SER A 4 -21.64 2.55 0.37
N LEU A 5 -20.43 1.99 0.34
CA LEU A 5 -19.99 1.07 -0.71
C LEU A 5 -20.74 -0.27 -0.69
N ALA A 6 -21.36 -0.61 0.44
CA ALA A 6 -22.26 -1.76 0.54
C ALA A 6 -23.60 -1.56 -0.21
N THR A 7 -23.95 -0.32 -0.52
CA THR A 7 -25.22 0.03 -1.19
C THR A 7 -25.05 0.47 -2.64
N MET A 8 -23.93 1.09 -2.97
CA MET A 8 -23.60 1.56 -4.31
C MET A 8 -22.12 1.24 -4.54
N SER A 9 -21.81 0.45 -5.56
CA SER A 9 -20.44 0.01 -5.78
C SER A 9 -19.54 1.19 -6.15
N LEU A 10 -18.23 1.06 -5.91
CA LEU A 10 -17.27 2.09 -6.32
C LEU A 10 -17.35 2.34 -7.83
N VAL A 11 -17.50 1.29 -8.64
CA VAL A 11 -17.65 1.41 -10.10
C VAL A 11 -18.87 2.26 -10.47
N ASP A 12 -20.02 2.04 -9.83
CA ASP A 12 -21.22 2.83 -10.09
C ASP A 12 -21.01 4.31 -9.71
N VAL A 13 -20.30 4.57 -8.61
CA VAL A 13 -19.98 5.94 -8.18
C VAL A 13 -19.09 6.63 -9.21
N LEU A 14 -18.07 5.93 -9.71
CA LEU A 14 -17.16 6.43 -10.74
C LEU A 14 -17.89 6.71 -12.06
N GLU A 15 -18.72 5.78 -12.52
CA GLU A 15 -19.54 5.92 -13.74
C GLU A 15 -20.54 7.08 -13.63
N LEU A 16 -21.15 7.27 -12.46
CA LEU A 16 -22.04 8.39 -12.20
C LEU A 16 -21.30 9.73 -12.29
N VAL A 17 -20.12 9.84 -11.70
CA VAL A 17 -19.27 11.05 -11.78
C VAL A 17 -18.87 11.33 -13.23
N HIS A 18 -18.47 10.29 -13.97
CA HIS A 18 -18.11 10.37 -15.39
C HIS A 18 -19.28 10.83 -16.27
N THR A 19 -20.41 10.11 -16.21
CA THR A 19 -21.60 10.36 -17.04
C THR A 19 -22.21 11.73 -16.77
N SER A 20 -22.20 12.18 -15.51
CA SER A 20 -22.67 13.52 -15.14
C SER A 20 -21.64 14.63 -15.37
N ARG A 21 -20.45 14.29 -15.91
CA ARG A 21 -19.33 15.19 -16.17
C ARG A 21 -18.97 16.09 -14.99
N LYS A 22 -19.05 15.57 -13.77
CA LYS A 22 -18.76 16.35 -12.56
C LYS A 22 -17.27 16.61 -12.43
N SER A 23 -16.94 17.77 -11.87
CA SER A 23 -15.60 18.10 -11.39
C SER A 23 -15.61 18.12 -9.87
N GLY A 24 -14.54 17.61 -9.25
CA GLY A 24 -14.46 17.53 -7.80
C GLY A 24 -13.54 16.42 -7.31
N VAL A 25 -13.65 16.10 -6.03
CA VAL A 25 -12.83 15.09 -5.36
C VAL A 25 -13.72 14.00 -4.81
N LEU A 26 -13.42 12.75 -5.16
CA LEU A 26 -13.99 11.55 -4.56
C LEU A 26 -13.05 11.06 -3.46
N TYR A 27 -13.56 11.01 -2.24
CA TYR A 27 -12.94 10.35 -1.10
C TYR A 27 -13.61 9.00 -0.89
N VAL A 28 -12.81 7.97 -0.66
CA VAL A 28 -13.26 6.63 -0.30
C VAL A 28 -12.55 6.22 0.98
N GLU A 29 -13.33 5.89 2.00
CA GLU A 29 -12.88 5.45 3.31
C GLU A 29 -13.13 3.95 3.46
N GLU A 30 -12.05 3.19 3.55
CA GLU A 30 -12.03 1.74 3.77
C GLU A 30 -10.84 1.42 4.73
N ARG A 31 -10.35 0.19 4.80
CA ARG A 31 -9.08 -0.17 5.46
C ARG A 31 -7.92 0.65 4.89
N VAL A 32 -7.93 0.91 3.59
CA VAL A 32 -7.02 1.86 2.93
C VAL A 32 -7.83 3.02 2.35
N PRO A 33 -7.47 4.28 2.58
CA PRO A 33 -8.20 5.40 1.98
C PRO A 33 -7.78 5.61 0.52
N LEU A 34 -8.73 6.01 -0.32
CA LEU A 34 -8.47 6.41 -1.71
C LEU A 34 -9.03 7.81 -1.95
N VAL A 35 -8.26 8.62 -2.68
CA VAL A 35 -8.68 9.91 -3.20
C VAL A 35 -8.56 9.90 -4.71
N LEU A 36 -9.60 10.37 -5.41
CA LEU A 36 -9.59 10.59 -6.86
C LEU A 36 -10.07 12.00 -7.18
N ARG A 37 -9.36 12.68 -8.07
CA ARG A 37 -9.66 14.03 -8.55
C ARG A 37 -10.21 13.95 -9.96
N PHE A 38 -11.34 14.61 -10.19
CA PHE A 38 -12.07 14.60 -11.47
C PHE A 38 -12.18 15.99 -12.07
N MET A 39 -11.98 16.08 -13.38
CA MET A 39 -12.29 17.25 -14.20
C MET A 39 -13.23 16.83 -15.33
N ARG A 40 -14.45 17.36 -15.33
CA ARG A 40 -15.49 17.07 -16.34
C ARG A 40 -15.75 15.56 -16.52
N GLY A 41 -15.70 14.80 -15.43
CA GLY A 41 -15.90 13.35 -15.44
C GLY A 41 -14.66 12.52 -15.81
N GLU A 42 -13.51 13.15 -16.05
CA GLU A 42 -12.24 12.47 -16.33
C GLU A 42 -11.31 12.52 -15.12
N VAL A 43 -10.50 11.47 -14.92
CA VAL A 43 -9.54 11.41 -13.81
C VAL A 43 -8.29 12.21 -14.14
N VAL A 44 -7.97 13.18 -13.28
CA VAL A 44 -6.78 14.05 -13.40
C VAL A 44 -5.76 13.83 -12.29
N GLY A 45 -6.12 13.03 -11.27
CA GLY A 45 -5.28 12.83 -10.11
C GLY A 45 -5.87 11.82 -9.13
N GLY A 46 -5.05 11.32 -8.22
CA GLY A 46 -5.49 10.43 -7.17
C GLY A 46 -4.37 9.68 -6.51
N GLY A 47 -4.70 8.93 -5.45
CA GLY A 47 -3.72 8.19 -4.67
C GLY A 47 -4.26 7.69 -3.34
N ILE A 48 -3.35 7.11 -2.57
CA ILE A 48 -3.56 6.62 -1.20
C ILE A 48 -2.68 7.47 -0.28
N LEU A 49 -3.28 8.31 0.57
CA LEU A 49 -2.57 9.27 1.41
C LEU A 49 -1.57 10.12 0.60
N ASP A 50 -0.27 9.94 0.84
CA ASP A 50 0.83 10.64 0.15
C ASP A 50 1.44 9.85 -1.03
N TRP A 51 0.95 8.64 -1.30
CA TRP A 51 1.32 7.88 -2.49
C TRP A 51 0.36 8.20 -3.62
N GLU A 52 0.80 9.04 -4.56
CA GLU A 52 0.00 9.54 -5.67
C GLU A 52 0.27 8.80 -7.00
N GLY A 53 -0.65 8.98 -7.94
CA GLY A 53 -0.54 8.49 -9.31
C GLY A 53 -1.34 7.21 -9.55
N PHE A 54 -1.41 6.81 -10.82
CA PHE A 54 -2.18 5.64 -11.22
C PHE A 54 -1.66 4.34 -10.59
N GLU A 55 -0.34 4.24 -10.35
CA GLU A 55 0.24 3.10 -9.64
C GLU A 55 -0.41 2.91 -8.26
N ALA A 56 -0.57 3.98 -7.47
CA ALA A 56 -1.22 3.92 -6.17
C ALA A 56 -2.70 3.52 -6.29
N VAL A 57 -3.44 4.19 -7.17
CA VAL A 57 -4.86 3.93 -7.41
C VAL A 57 -5.10 2.47 -7.81
N SER A 58 -4.28 1.94 -8.71
CA SER A 58 -4.43 0.58 -9.23
C SER A 58 -4.28 -0.52 -8.18
N THR A 59 -3.72 -0.22 -7.00
CA THR A 59 -3.61 -1.16 -5.87
C THR A 59 -4.83 -1.18 -4.96
N PHE A 60 -5.70 -0.18 -5.06
CA PHE A 60 -6.96 -0.14 -4.33
C PHE A 60 -7.95 -1.13 -4.96
N PRO A 61 -8.72 -1.90 -4.17
CA PRO A 61 -9.68 -2.88 -4.69
C PRO A 61 -10.80 -2.17 -5.49
N LEU A 62 -11.07 -2.60 -6.71
CA LEU A 62 -12.12 -1.99 -7.54
C LEU A 62 -13.54 -2.31 -7.01
N HIS A 63 -13.69 -3.43 -6.31
CA HIS A 63 -14.95 -3.91 -5.73
C HIS A 63 -14.85 -4.08 -4.20
N PRO A 64 -14.64 -2.98 -3.43
CA PRO A 64 -14.62 -3.06 -1.98
C PRO A 64 -16.01 -3.47 -1.46
N GLN A 65 -16.04 -4.39 -0.50
CA GLN A 65 -17.29 -4.92 0.07
C GLN A 65 -17.87 -4.01 1.17
N GLU A 66 -17.02 -3.18 1.78
CA GLU A 66 -17.34 -2.26 2.85
C GLU A 66 -16.72 -0.89 2.62
N GLY A 67 -17.09 0.08 3.43
CA GLY A 67 -16.55 1.45 3.37
C GLY A 67 -17.58 2.51 3.00
N ARG A 68 -17.13 3.76 3.01
CA ARG A 68 -17.94 4.94 2.70
C ARG A 68 -17.28 5.73 1.59
N PHE A 69 -18.10 6.46 0.83
CA PHE A 69 -17.59 7.39 -0.17
C PHE A 69 -18.22 8.77 0.02
N ARG A 70 -17.49 9.80 -0.39
CA ARG A 70 -17.93 11.19 -0.37
C ARG A 70 -17.33 11.92 -1.57
N PHE A 71 -18.18 12.47 -2.41
CA PHE A 71 -17.81 13.32 -3.53
C PHE A 71 -18.13 14.78 -3.21
N GLU A 72 -17.08 15.60 -3.16
CA GLU A 72 -17.14 17.04 -3.01
C GLU A 72 -17.00 17.70 -4.38
N GLN A 73 -18.00 18.48 -4.81
CA GLN A 73 -17.89 19.25 -6.05
C GLN A 73 -16.89 20.40 -5.87
N GLY A 74 -16.07 20.62 -6.89
CA GLY A 74 -15.08 21.69 -6.86
C GLY A 74 -14.34 21.83 -8.18
N VAL A 75 -13.68 22.96 -8.35
CA VAL A 75 -12.73 23.14 -9.47
C VAL A 75 -11.54 22.24 -9.22
N GLN A 76 -11.12 21.50 -10.24
CA GLN A 76 -9.93 20.66 -10.24
C GLN A 76 -9.07 21.06 -11.44
N ASP A 77 -7.78 20.84 -11.32
CA ASP A 77 -6.79 21.09 -12.35
C ASP A 77 -5.87 19.87 -12.48
N GLY A 78 -5.19 19.75 -13.63
CA GLY A 78 -4.30 18.65 -13.96
C GLY A 78 -4.58 18.04 -15.32
N ALA A 79 -3.60 17.30 -15.83
CA ALA A 79 -3.74 16.55 -17.07
C ALA A 79 -4.61 15.31 -16.84
N VAL A 80 -5.55 15.07 -17.75
CA VAL A 80 -6.29 13.79 -17.80
C VAL A 80 -5.27 12.67 -17.99
N TRP A 81 -5.27 11.69 -17.09
CA TRP A 81 -4.33 10.56 -17.15
C TRP A 81 -4.55 9.73 -18.42
N MET A 82 -5.81 9.40 -18.69
CA MET A 82 -6.29 8.68 -19.87
C MET A 82 -7.83 8.78 -19.90
N PRO A 83 -8.50 8.46 -21.01
CA PRO A 83 -9.96 8.44 -21.07
C PRO A 83 -10.56 7.52 -20.00
N PHE A 84 -11.64 7.95 -19.35
CA PHE A 84 -12.26 7.26 -18.21
C PHE A 84 -12.46 5.75 -18.42
N ARG A 85 -12.97 5.34 -19.59
CA ARG A 85 -13.18 3.91 -19.91
C ARG A 85 -11.87 3.12 -19.95
N THR A 86 -10.81 3.72 -20.50
CA THR A 86 -9.46 3.13 -20.51
C THR A 86 -8.90 3.06 -19.09
N PHE A 87 -9.07 4.11 -18.29
CA PHE A 87 -8.68 4.14 -16.88
C PHE A 87 -9.33 3.00 -16.09
N LEU A 88 -10.64 2.83 -16.22
CA LEU A 88 -11.38 1.79 -15.51
C LEU A 88 -10.95 0.38 -15.95
N GLY A 89 -10.74 0.19 -17.26
CA GLY A 89 -10.24 -1.08 -17.82
C GLY A 89 -8.84 -1.44 -17.33
N GLU A 90 -7.90 -0.47 -17.32
CA GLU A 90 -6.55 -0.69 -16.81
C GLU A 90 -6.52 -0.94 -15.30
N TRP A 91 -7.38 -0.26 -14.53
CA TRP A 91 -7.50 -0.50 -13.09
C TRP A 91 -8.01 -1.93 -12.83
N ALA A 92 -9.04 -2.38 -13.54
CA ALA A 92 -9.54 -3.75 -13.44
C ALA A 92 -8.44 -4.78 -13.77
N ARG A 93 -7.75 -4.61 -14.91
CA ARG A 93 -6.63 -5.49 -15.31
C ARG A 93 -5.54 -5.57 -14.25
N LEU A 94 -5.14 -4.42 -13.68
CA LEU A 94 -4.11 -4.37 -12.65
C LEU A 94 -4.58 -4.99 -11.33
N ASN A 95 -5.86 -4.85 -10.96
CA ASN A 95 -6.44 -5.52 -9.80
C ASN A 95 -6.34 -7.05 -9.93
N ASP A 96 -6.65 -7.60 -11.10
CA ASP A 96 -6.54 -9.04 -11.38
C ASP A 96 -5.08 -9.51 -11.32
N GLU A 97 -4.14 -8.73 -11.86
CA GLU A 97 -2.72 -9.03 -11.78
C GLU A 97 -2.20 -9.02 -10.35
N TRP A 98 -2.57 -8.01 -9.56
CA TRP A 98 -2.23 -7.95 -8.14
C TRP A 98 -2.80 -9.16 -7.38
N ALA A 99 -4.06 -9.52 -7.62
CA ALA A 99 -4.68 -10.69 -7.00
C ALA A 99 -3.92 -11.99 -7.36
N ARG A 100 -3.54 -12.17 -8.62
CA ARG A 100 -2.72 -13.32 -9.07
C ARG A 100 -1.35 -13.34 -8.39
N PHE A 101 -0.63 -12.22 -8.39
CA PHE A 101 0.73 -12.17 -7.85
C PHE A 101 0.77 -12.43 -6.34
N ARG A 102 -0.24 -11.93 -5.62
CA ARG A 102 -0.38 -12.10 -4.16
C ARG A 102 -0.56 -13.54 -3.69
N GLN A 103 -0.91 -14.46 -4.59
CA GLN A 103 -0.97 -15.88 -4.27
C GLN A 103 0.40 -16.47 -3.89
N LEU A 104 1.51 -15.91 -4.41
CA LEU A 104 2.87 -16.36 -4.10
C LEU A 104 3.70 -15.30 -3.36
N VAL A 105 3.48 -14.02 -3.65
CA VAL A 105 4.22 -12.91 -3.04
C VAL A 105 3.22 -11.99 -2.34
N PRO A 106 3.00 -12.12 -1.01
CA PRO A 106 1.87 -11.50 -0.33
C PRO A 106 1.78 -9.97 -0.42
N SER A 107 2.93 -9.30 -0.51
CA SER A 107 3.02 -7.84 -0.65
C SER A 107 4.34 -7.44 -1.33
N PRO A 108 4.40 -6.24 -1.94
CA PRO A 108 5.65 -5.69 -2.47
C PRO A 108 6.72 -5.40 -1.40
N SER A 109 6.33 -5.34 -0.13
CA SER A 109 7.24 -5.22 1.00
C SER A 109 7.91 -6.54 1.37
N ARG A 110 7.40 -7.69 0.91
CA ARG A 110 8.03 -9.00 1.16
C ARG A 110 9.48 -9.01 0.68
N VAL A 111 10.40 -9.39 1.57
CA VAL A 111 11.82 -9.57 1.23
C VAL A 111 12.00 -10.93 0.58
N LEU A 112 12.65 -10.95 -0.57
CA LEU A 112 13.01 -12.14 -1.33
C LEU A 112 14.53 -12.28 -1.40
N GLU A 113 15.00 -13.50 -1.54
CA GLU A 113 16.41 -13.82 -1.72
C GLU A 113 16.60 -14.68 -2.97
N ALA A 114 17.60 -14.34 -3.78
CA ALA A 114 17.99 -15.15 -4.93
C ALA A 114 18.86 -16.31 -4.48
N LEU A 115 18.50 -17.53 -4.92
CA LEU A 115 19.30 -18.72 -4.63
C LEU A 115 20.62 -18.75 -5.39
N ARG A 116 20.68 -18.03 -6.52
CA ARG A 116 21.85 -17.92 -7.38
C ARG A 116 21.99 -16.47 -7.86
N PRO A 117 23.23 -15.93 -7.95
CA PRO A 117 23.47 -14.55 -8.41
C PRO A 117 23.42 -14.47 -9.94
N VAL A 118 22.26 -14.76 -10.53
CA VAL A 118 22.05 -14.76 -11.99
C VAL A 118 21.02 -13.70 -12.35
N GLU A 119 21.25 -13.00 -13.46
CA GLU A 119 20.28 -12.04 -13.99
C GLU A 119 18.97 -12.72 -14.42
N PRO A 120 17.80 -12.11 -14.21
CA PRO A 120 17.59 -10.75 -13.67
C PRO A 120 17.55 -10.68 -12.13
N TYR A 121 17.72 -11.81 -11.44
CA TYR A 121 17.45 -11.96 -10.00
C TYR A 121 18.63 -11.57 -9.09
N ALA A 122 19.79 -11.25 -9.66
CA ALA A 122 20.97 -10.81 -8.92
C ALA A 122 20.69 -9.63 -7.96
N VAL A 123 19.68 -8.80 -8.23
CA VAL A 123 19.27 -7.68 -7.34
C VAL A 123 18.78 -8.15 -5.96
N PHE A 124 18.35 -9.41 -5.83
CA PHE A 124 17.85 -10.00 -4.59
C PHE A 124 18.93 -10.72 -3.77
N VAL A 125 20.19 -10.72 -4.23
CA VAL A 125 21.31 -11.25 -3.43
C VAL A 125 21.43 -10.46 -2.13
N GLY A 126 21.47 -11.17 -0.99
CA GLY A 126 21.50 -10.56 0.35
C GLY A 126 20.14 -10.09 0.88
N GLY A 127 19.05 -10.40 0.17
CA GLY A 127 17.69 -10.07 0.58
C GLY A 127 17.25 -8.68 0.14
N ARG A 128 16.19 -8.60 -0.68
CA ARG A 128 15.60 -7.32 -1.12
C ARG A 128 14.08 -7.43 -1.25
N SER A 129 13.37 -6.36 -0.94
CA SER A 129 11.92 -6.27 -1.18
C SER A 129 11.61 -6.05 -2.67
N VAL A 130 10.41 -6.42 -3.11
CA VAL A 130 9.98 -6.12 -4.50
C VAL A 130 10.02 -4.62 -4.79
N ARG A 131 9.64 -3.77 -3.82
CA ARG A 131 9.81 -2.30 -3.93
C ARG A 131 11.26 -1.88 -4.14
N GLY A 132 12.17 -2.48 -3.36
CA GLY A 132 13.59 -2.24 -3.51
C GLY A 132 14.14 -2.69 -4.86
N ALA A 133 13.58 -3.77 -5.43
CA ALA A 133 13.94 -4.29 -6.74
C ALA A 133 13.38 -3.42 -7.88
N ALA A 134 12.13 -2.94 -7.77
CA ALA A 134 11.53 -2.00 -8.71
C ALA A 134 12.40 -0.76 -8.91
N LYS A 135 12.88 -0.18 -7.79
CA LYS A 135 13.81 0.95 -7.82
C LYS A 135 15.15 0.59 -8.47
N ALA A 136 15.70 -0.59 -8.19
CA ALA A 136 16.98 -1.02 -8.75
C ALA A 136 16.90 -1.28 -10.27
N TRP A 137 15.79 -1.85 -10.73
CA TRP A 137 15.55 -2.09 -12.15
C TRP A 137 15.06 -0.86 -12.93
N GLY A 138 14.59 0.18 -12.23
CA GLY A 138 14.02 1.37 -12.87
C GLY A 138 12.71 1.08 -13.60
N VAL A 139 11.89 0.16 -13.06
CA VAL A 139 10.61 -0.27 -13.67
C VAL A 139 9.42 0.02 -12.74
N PRO A 140 8.19 0.15 -13.27
CA PRO A 140 6.99 0.24 -12.45
C PRO A 140 6.84 -0.96 -11.50
N LEU A 141 6.19 -0.74 -10.35
CA LEU A 141 6.09 -1.74 -9.30
C LEU A 141 5.38 -3.01 -9.76
N ILE A 142 4.37 -2.90 -10.62
CA ILE A 142 3.66 -4.05 -11.19
C ILE A 142 4.60 -4.94 -12.02
N ILE A 143 5.52 -4.35 -12.79
CA ILE A 143 6.51 -5.08 -13.59
C ILE A 143 7.53 -5.76 -12.68
N ALA A 144 7.95 -5.08 -11.61
CA ALA A 144 8.83 -5.67 -10.61
C ALA A 144 8.15 -6.83 -9.88
N MET A 145 6.86 -6.69 -9.57
CA MET A 145 6.05 -7.73 -8.95
C MET A 145 5.90 -8.94 -9.87
N GLU A 146 5.64 -8.74 -11.16
CA GLU A 146 5.58 -9.84 -12.14
C GLU A 146 6.89 -10.63 -12.18
N ARG A 147 8.02 -9.92 -12.27
CA ARG A 147 9.37 -10.55 -12.27
C ARG A 147 9.63 -11.32 -10.99
N ALA A 148 9.30 -10.73 -9.84
CA ALA A 148 9.47 -11.37 -8.55
C ALA A 148 8.56 -12.61 -8.40
N TRP A 149 7.30 -12.50 -8.80
CA TRP A 149 6.34 -13.61 -8.82
C TRP A 149 6.83 -14.75 -9.69
N ARG A 150 7.34 -14.44 -10.90
CA ARG A 150 7.91 -15.43 -11.81
C ARG A 150 9.13 -16.12 -11.19
N GLY A 151 10.06 -15.37 -10.60
CA GLY A 151 11.23 -15.93 -9.93
C GLY A 151 10.88 -16.85 -8.76
N VAL A 152 9.83 -16.52 -8.00
CA VAL A 152 9.33 -17.42 -6.94
C VAL A 152 8.66 -18.67 -7.54
N HIS A 153 7.87 -18.50 -8.59
CA HIS A 153 7.19 -19.59 -9.28
C HIS A 153 8.17 -20.60 -9.91
N GLU A 154 9.26 -20.10 -10.49
CA GLU A 154 10.32 -20.88 -11.13
C GLU A 154 11.34 -21.45 -10.13
N GLY A 155 11.29 -21.01 -8.86
CA GLY A 155 12.18 -21.47 -7.81
C GLY A 155 13.56 -20.78 -7.77
N ASP A 156 13.75 -19.67 -8.48
CA ASP A 156 14.97 -18.86 -8.43
C ASP A 156 15.00 -17.89 -7.24
N LEU A 157 13.83 -17.52 -6.73
CA LEU A 157 13.65 -16.66 -5.56
C LEU A 157 12.94 -17.42 -4.43
N VAL A 158 13.35 -17.15 -3.19
CA VAL A 158 12.67 -17.63 -1.98
C VAL A 158 12.18 -16.46 -1.14
N LEU A 159 11.05 -16.65 -0.46
CA LEU A 159 10.51 -15.67 0.48
C LEU A 159 11.27 -15.74 1.81
N LEU A 160 11.72 -14.59 2.29
CA LEU A 160 12.22 -14.46 3.65
C LEU A 160 11.09 -14.07 4.61
N GLN A 161 11.22 -14.47 5.88
CA GLN A 161 10.33 -14.03 6.96
C GLN A 161 10.66 -12.61 7.42
N LYS A 162 10.74 -11.69 6.46
CA LYS A 162 11.07 -10.28 6.65
C LYS A 162 10.27 -9.45 5.66
N TYR A 163 9.97 -8.23 6.09
CA TYR A 163 9.37 -7.20 5.25
C TYR A 163 10.25 -5.96 5.20
N ASN A 164 10.11 -5.16 4.15
CA ASN A 164 10.85 -3.92 3.95
C ASN A 164 10.73 -2.98 5.17
N TRP A 165 9.53 -2.94 5.75
CA TRP A 165 9.23 -2.09 6.91
C TRP A 165 9.96 -2.48 8.19
N PHE A 166 10.57 -3.67 8.27
CA PHE A 166 11.41 -4.06 9.42
C PHE A 166 12.61 -3.11 9.60
N SER A 167 13.12 -2.55 8.50
CA SER A 167 14.25 -1.62 8.53
C SER A 167 13.88 -0.20 8.98
N MET A 168 12.59 0.10 9.05
CA MET A 168 12.11 1.45 9.36
C MET A 168 12.39 1.82 10.80
N ARG A 169 12.77 3.08 11.00
CA ARG A 169 12.88 3.73 12.31
C ARG A 169 11.78 4.78 12.39
N ILE A 170 10.89 4.62 13.35
CA ILE A 170 9.76 5.52 13.55
C ILE A 170 10.00 6.29 14.84
N ARG A 171 9.83 7.61 14.76
CA ARG A 171 9.84 8.49 15.92
C ARG A 171 8.42 8.86 16.28
N HIS A 172 8.00 8.42 17.44
CA HIS A 172 6.67 8.61 18.00
C HIS A 172 6.72 9.58 19.19
N ALA A 173 5.66 10.36 19.42
CA ALA A 173 5.62 11.36 20.49
C ALA A 173 5.74 10.73 21.89
N LYS A 174 5.22 9.52 22.07
CA LYS A 174 5.35 8.73 23.32
C LYS A 174 6.67 7.97 23.43
N GLY A 175 7.52 8.01 22.41
CA GLY A 175 8.79 7.27 22.35
C GLY A 175 9.74 7.72 23.45
N ARG A 176 10.33 6.77 24.17
CA ARG A 176 11.31 7.02 25.24
C ARG A 176 12.62 6.31 24.96
N ARG A 177 13.74 7.00 25.21
CA ARG A 177 15.09 6.41 25.12
C ARG A 177 15.33 5.33 26.18
N THR A 178 14.78 5.54 27.37
CA THR A 178 14.80 4.57 28.47
C THR A 178 13.73 3.51 28.26
N LEU A 179 14.11 2.24 28.40
CA LEU A 179 13.19 1.11 28.27
C LEU A 179 12.02 1.26 29.26
N PRO A 180 10.76 1.03 28.83
CA PRO A 180 9.61 0.98 29.73
C PRO A 180 9.80 -0.09 30.82
N ASN A 181 9.21 0.14 32.00
CA ASN A 181 9.17 -0.86 33.06
C ASN A 181 8.42 -2.13 32.59
N ALA A 182 8.64 -3.27 33.24
CA ALA A 182 8.05 -4.56 32.85
C ALA A 182 6.52 -4.57 32.72
N GLN A 183 5.82 -3.72 33.49
CA GLN A 183 4.36 -3.55 33.43
C GLN A 183 3.88 -2.81 32.17
N ASP A 184 4.76 -2.06 31.51
CA ASP A 184 4.51 -1.28 30.29
C ASP A 184 5.15 -1.90 29.03
N ALA A 185 5.73 -3.11 29.15
CA ALA A 185 6.57 -3.71 28.11
C ALA A 185 5.84 -4.03 26.79
N ARG A 186 4.50 -3.96 26.79
CA ARG A 186 3.66 -4.17 25.60
C ARG A 186 3.18 -2.87 24.93
N ASP A 187 3.54 -1.69 25.44
CA ASP A 187 3.17 -0.40 24.83
C ASP A 187 4.15 -0.04 23.70
N LEU A 188 3.93 -0.64 22.51
CA LEU A 188 4.77 -0.46 21.32
C LEU A 188 5.13 1.01 21.03
N PRO A 189 4.21 2.00 21.07
CA PRO A 189 4.51 3.43 20.94
C PRO A 189 5.70 3.96 21.76
N ARG A 190 5.98 3.39 22.94
CA ARG A 190 7.09 3.85 23.80
C ARG A 190 8.45 3.42 23.31
N TYR A 191 8.51 2.34 22.52
CA TYR A 191 9.74 1.83 21.92
C TYR A 191 10.10 2.54 20.60
N LEU A 192 9.19 3.34 20.05
CA LEU A 192 9.35 4.07 18.79
C LEU A 192 9.98 5.45 19.04
N ASP A 193 11.23 5.49 19.52
CA ASP A 193 11.98 6.74 19.72
C ASP A 193 12.87 7.14 18.52
N GLY A 194 12.86 6.33 17.47
CA GLY A 194 13.68 6.47 16.27
C GLY A 194 15.11 5.91 16.37
N THR A 195 15.51 5.36 17.52
CA THR A 195 16.84 4.72 17.66
C THR A 195 16.84 3.30 17.12
N ARG A 196 15.77 2.55 17.42
CA ARG A 196 15.58 1.17 17.00
C ARG A 196 14.74 1.07 15.75
N ASN A 197 15.06 0.07 14.92
CA ASN A 197 14.18 -0.30 13.80
C ASN A 197 13.11 -1.31 14.24
N LEU A 198 12.05 -1.44 13.46
CA LEU A 198 10.93 -2.33 13.79
C LEU A 198 11.35 -3.81 13.87
N GLY A 199 12.35 -4.24 13.09
CA GLY A 199 12.92 -5.58 13.16
C GLY A 199 13.67 -5.86 14.47
N GLU A 200 14.22 -4.84 15.12
CA GLU A 200 14.77 -4.96 16.48
C GLU A 200 13.68 -5.14 17.51
N LEU A 201 12.55 -4.44 17.37
CA LEU A 201 11.40 -4.61 18.27
C LEU A 201 10.82 -6.02 18.17
N ILE A 202 10.74 -6.57 16.96
CA ILE A 202 10.30 -7.96 16.76
C ILE A 202 11.26 -8.94 17.46
N ARG A 203 12.58 -8.73 17.34
CA ARG A 203 13.58 -9.53 18.07
C ARG A 203 13.51 -9.36 19.59
N MET A 204 12.98 -8.24 20.09
CA MET A 204 12.77 -7.99 21.51
C MET A 204 11.49 -8.62 22.06
N GLY A 205 10.67 -9.27 21.22
CA GLY A 205 9.51 -10.05 21.64
C GLY A 205 8.15 -9.54 21.18
N PHE A 206 8.08 -8.44 20.42
CA PHE A 206 6.84 -8.05 19.75
C PHE A 206 6.57 -8.99 18.57
N SER A 207 5.32 -9.44 18.41
CA SER A 207 4.95 -10.22 17.23
C SER A 207 4.84 -9.33 15.99
N VAL A 208 4.99 -9.93 14.81
CA VAL A 208 4.87 -9.21 13.53
C VAL A 208 3.44 -8.65 13.38
N GLU A 209 2.45 -9.41 13.84
CA GLU A 209 1.02 -9.10 13.79
C GLU A 209 0.70 -7.90 14.67
N GLU A 210 1.22 -7.85 15.90
CA GLU A 210 1.05 -6.71 16.81
C GLU A 210 1.63 -5.43 16.22
N VAL A 211 2.85 -5.50 15.67
CA VAL A 211 3.48 -4.32 15.04
C VAL A 211 2.71 -3.89 13.79
N ARG A 212 2.28 -4.83 12.94
CA ARG A 212 1.49 -4.55 11.74
C ARG A 212 0.16 -3.88 12.08
N ALA A 213 -0.59 -4.45 13.03
CA ALA A 213 -1.88 -3.91 13.45
C ALA A 213 -1.74 -2.48 14.00
N TYR A 214 -0.72 -2.24 14.83
CA TYR A 214 -0.42 -0.89 15.31
C TYR A 214 -0.11 0.08 14.17
N LEU A 215 0.77 -0.29 13.23
CA LEU A 215 1.12 0.59 12.11
C LEU A 215 -0.08 0.94 11.25
N ILE A 216 -0.94 -0.04 10.94
CA ILE A 216 -2.16 0.19 10.16
C ILE A 216 -3.03 1.24 10.88
N GLU A 217 -3.32 1.03 12.16
CA GLU A 217 -4.21 1.94 12.91
C GLU A 217 -3.59 3.32 13.11
N ALA A 218 -2.31 3.38 13.47
CA ALA A 218 -1.63 4.65 13.73
C ALA A 218 -1.45 5.48 12.45
N ILE A 219 -1.26 4.86 11.28
CA ILE A 219 -1.25 5.58 9.99
C ILE A 219 -2.66 6.06 9.63
N ARG A 220 -3.69 5.22 9.81
CA ARG A 220 -5.09 5.57 9.48
C ARG A 220 -5.65 6.70 10.35
N SER A 221 -5.34 6.69 11.64
CA SER A 221 -5.76 7.74 12.59
C SER A 221 -4.97 9.04 12.43
N GLY A 222 -3.86 9.02 11.68
CA GLY A 222 -2.95 10.16 11.52
C GLY A 222 -1.97 10.33 12.69
N GLU A 223 -1.95 9.42 13.67
CA GLU A 223 -0.93 9.39 14.74
C GLU A 223 0.49 9.27 14.16
N LEU A 224 0.66 8.46 13.10
CA LEU A 224 1.89 8.35 12.34
C LEU A 224 1.78 9.09 11.00
N ASN A 225 2.50 10.20 10.92
CA ASN A 225 2.59 11.02 9.72
C ASN A 225 4.04 11.14 9.24
N PHE A 226 4.41 10.32 8.27
CA PHE A 226 5.73 10.33 7.61
C PHE A 226 5.60 10.11 6.10
N PRO A 227 6.64 10.45 5.31
CA PRO A 227 6.66 10.22 3.87
C PRO A 227 6.65 8.73 3.51
N GLY A 228 5.80 8.35 2.56
CA GLY A 228 5.62 6.97 2.10
C GLY A 228 4.61 6.16 2.92
N ARG A 229 3.80 6.81 3.76
CA ARG A 229 2.80 6.12 4.59
C ARG A 229 1.69 5.48 3.76
N GLY A 230 1.35 6.04 2.60
CA GLY A 230 0.32 5.52 1.70
C GLY A 230 0.64 4.15 1.14
N TRP A 231 1.83 4.01 0.56
CA TRP A 231 2.27 2.71 0.02
C TRP A 231 2.52 1.68 1.13
N LEU A 232 3.01 2.13 2.29
CA LEU A 232 3.22 1.25 3.43
C LEU A 232 1.88 0.74 3.98
N LEU A 233 0.90 1.62 4.16
CA LEU A 233 -0.44 1.23 4.60
C LEU A 233 -1.02 0.17 3.67
N ARG A 234 -0.90 0.35 2.35
CA ARG A 234 -1.39 -0.64 1.39
C ARG A 234 -0.74 -2.01 1.57
N ASP A 235 0.59 -2.04 1.65
CA ASP A 235 1.36 -3.28 1.83
C ASP A 235 0.99 -3.98 3.13
N LEU A 236 0.90 -3.24 4.24
CA LEU A 236 0.52 -3.78 5.55
C LEU A 236 -0.89 -4.39 5.51
N THR A 237 -1.84 -3.73 4.86
CA THR A 237 -3.21 -4.28 4.70
C THR A 237 -3.20 -5.56 3.87
N TRP A 238 -2.43 -5.60 2.78
CA TRP A 238 -2.27 -6.83 1.98
C TRP A 238 -1.68 -7.99 2.76
N GLU A 239 -0.72 -7.72 3.65
CA GLU A 239 -0.10 -8.71 4.54
C GLU A 239 -1.06 -9.20 5.62
N ALA A 240 -2.00 -8.36 6.07
CA ALA A 240 -3.03 -8.74 7.03
C ALA A 240 -4.19 -9.55 6.40
N GLU A 241 -4.40 -9.40 5.09
CA GLU A 241 -5.37 -10.18 4.32
C GLU A 241 -4.82 -11.55 3.87
N ALA A 242 -3.50 -11.73 3.91
CA ALA A 242 -2.88 -12.98 3.49
C ALA A 242 -3.22 -14.11 4.48
N PRO A 243 -3.60 -15.30 3.99
CA PRO A 243 -3.96 -16.45 4.83
C PRO A 243 -2.78 -17.03 5.61
#